data_AF-A0A955DJM0-F1
#
_entry.id   AF-A0A955DJM0-F1
#
_cell.length_a   1.000
_cell.length_b   1.000
_cell.length_c   1.000
_cell.angle_alpha   90.00
_cell.angle_beta   90.00
_cell.angle_gamma   90.00
#
_symmetry.space_group_name_H-M   'P 1'
#
loop_
_entity.id
_entity.type
_entity.pdbx_description
1 polymer ?
#
loop_
_entity_poly.entity_id
_entity_poly.type
_entity_poly.pdbx_seq_one_letter_code
_entity_poly.pdbx_strand_id
1 'polypeptide(L)'
;MHISVWTKRVVTVVVFTAASTLNACECQQCADAPESTAQVSAVNQMCPVMNEPVKASAGVVEYKGEAIGFCCPGCAKKFAGWSDEKKDAYLEKLHAGQAT
;
A
#
# COMPACT_ATOMS: atom_id res chain seq x y z
N MET A 1 21.50 -31.73 -52.66
CA MET A 1 22.64 -31.87 -51.72
C MET A 1 22.13 -32.45 -50.41
N HIS A 2 22.82 -33.48 -49.92
CA HIS A 2 22.90 -34.07 -48.56
C HIS A 2 21.63 -34.11 -47.68
N ILE A 3 20.98 -35.27 -47.47
CA ILE A 3 21.39 -36.46 -46.67
C ILE A 3 21.11 -36.25 -45.17
N SER A 4 20.25 -37.15 -44.68
CA SER A 4 20.23 -37.84 -43.39
C SER A 4 20.81 -37.14 -42.16
N VAL A 5 20.07 -37.19 -41.05
CA VAL A 5 20.47 -37.95 -39.85
C VAL A 5 19.44 -37.69 -38.74
N TRP A 6 18.74 -38.76 -38.38
CA TRP A 6 18.01 -38.93 -37.14
C TRP A 6 19.00 -38.88 -35.96
N THR A 7 19.09 -37.79 -35.19
CA THR A 7 19.69 -37.85 -33.84
C THR A 7 19.45 -36.61 -32.97
N LYS A 8 18.82 -36.86 -31.82
CA LYS A 8 19.12 -36.32 -30.47
C LYS A 8 18.99 -34.79 -30.22
N ARG A 9 18.01 -34.49 -29.36
CA ARG A 9 18.18 -33.83 -28.04
C ARG A 9 19.12 -32.62 -27.99
N VAL A 10 18.57 -31.43 -28.15
CA VAL A 10 19.02 -30.22 -27.43
C VAL A 10 17.86 -29.23 -27.55
N VAL A 11 17.11 -29.00 -26.46
CA VAL A 11 17.25 -27.83 -25.56
C VAL A 11 16.94 -26.52 -26.30
N THR A 12 16.25 -25.61 -25.62
CA THR A 12 15.99 -24.18 -25.95
C THR A 12 14.52 -23.96 -26.35
N VAL A 13 13.62 -23.74 -25.37
CA VAL A 13 13.19 -22.42 -24.86
C VAL A 13 12.03 -21.83 -25.67
N VAL A 14 10.86 -21.80 -25.00
CA VAL A 14 9.77 -20.81 -25.07
C VAL A 14 9.14 -20.50 -26.43
N VAL A 15 7.97 -21.09 -26.70
CA VAL A 15 6.89 -20.42 -27.47
C VAL A 15 5.54 -20.73 -26.83
N PHE A 16 4.91 -19.65 -26.38
CA PHE A 16 3.49 -19.43 -26.12
C PHE A 16 2.53 -20.42 -26.82
N THR A 17 1.73 -21.15 -26.04
CA THR A 17 0.44 -21.67 -26.50
C THR A 17 -0.65 -21.18 -25.55
N ALA A 18 -1.30 -20.10 -25.96
CA ALA A 18 -2.60 -19.71 -25.43
C ALA A 18 -3.64 -20.69 -25.99
N ALA A 19 -4.10 -21.63 -25.17
CA ALA A 19 -5.34 -22.36 -25.37
C ALA A 19 -6.03 -22.53 -24.02
N SER A 20 -7.13 -21.79 -23.85
CA SER A 20 -7.93 -21.68 -22.64
C SER A 20 -8.45 -23.01 -22.13
N THR A 21 -8.02 -23.42 -20.93
CA THR A 21 -8.84 -24.28 -20.04
C THR A 21 -8.72 -23.76 -18.60
N LEU A 22 -9.81 -23.13 -18.14
CA LEU A 22 -10.42 -23.26 -16.81
C LEU A 22 -9.52 -23.15 -15.55
N ASN A 23 -9.69 -22.02 -14.86
CA ASN A 23 -9.72 -21.89 -13.40
C ASN A 23 -8.40 -21.86 -12.59
N ALA A 24 -8.16 -20.67 -12.02
CA ALA A 24 -7.43 -20.34 -10.78
C ALA A 24 -5.90 -20.20 -10.82
N CYS A 25 -5.44 -18.99 -10.42
CA CYS A 25 -4.10 -18.59 -9.95
C CYS A 25 -2.92 -18.90 -10.90
N GLU A 26 -1.98 -18.00 -11.17
CA GLU A 26 -1.21 -17.30 -10.17
C GLU A 26 -0.42 -16.19 -10.90
N CYS A 27 -0.92 -14.96 -10.85
CA CYS A 27 -0.15 -13.77 -11.21
C CYS A 27 0.70 -13.44 -9.97
N GLN A 28 1.75 -14.21 -9.74
CA GLN A 28 2.49 -14.27 -8.48
C GLN A 28 3.97 -14.09 -8.85
N GLN A 29 4.67 -13.00 -8.55
CA GLN A 29 4.43 -12.03 -7.51
C GLN A 29 5.27 -10.81 -7.88
N CYS A 30 4.65 -9.74 -8.39
CA CYS A 30 5.26 -8.42 -8.29
C CYS A 30 4.99 -7.91 -6.87
N ALA A 31 5.60 -8.56 -5.87
CA ALA A 31 5.63 -8.02 -4.52
C ALA A 31 6.74 -6.97 -4.44
N ASP A 32 6.51 -5.84 -5.09
CA ASP A 32 6.99 -4.57 -4.58
C ASP A 32 5.95 -4.10 -3.55
N ALA A 33 6.22 -4.33 -2.27
CA ALA A 33 5.62 -3.55 -1.20
C ALA A 33 6.61 -3.51 -0.04
N PRO A 34 7.18 -2.33 0.29
CA PRO A 34 7.97 -2.18 1.50
C PRO A 34 7.07 -2.47 2.70
N GLU A 35 7.52 -3.46 3.48
CA GLU A 35 7.11 -3.68 4.86
C GLU A 35 7.23 -2.38 5.66
N SER A 36 6.11 -1.70 5.92
CA SER A 36 5.90 -0.80 7.07
C SER A 36 4.48 -0.22 7.05
N THR A 37 3.46 -1.06 7.12
CA THR A 37 2.13 -0.63 7.54
C THR A 37 1.82 -1.37 8.83
N ALA A 38 2.36 -0.84 9.94
CA ALA A 38 1.69 -0.99 11.22
C ALA A 38 0.26 -0.49 10.96
N GLN A 39 -0.69 -1.41 10.91
CA GLN A 39 -2.11 -1.17 10.72
C GLN A 39 -2.61 -0.41 11.96
N VAL A 40 -2.24 0.86 12.08
CA VAL A 40 -2.89 1.77 13.00
C VAL A 40 -4.31 1.93 12.52
N SER A 41 -5.26 1.88 13.46
CA SER A 41 -6.69 2.12 13.24
C SER A 41 -7.00 3.54 12.76
N ALA A 42 -6.00 4.27 12.27
CA ALA A 42 -6.07 5.62 11.82
C ALA A 42 -6.52 5.70 10.37
N VAL A 43 -7.35 6.69 10.05
CA VAL A 43 -7.79 6.98 8.69
C VAL A 43 -6.64 7.53 7.82
N ASN A 44 -5.59 8.08 8.44
CA ASN A 44 -4.43 8.64 7.76
C ASN A 44 -3.17 7.78 7.88
N GLN A 45 -2.41 7.72 6.78
CA GLN A 45 -1.10 7.05 6.72
C GLN A 45 0.08 8.01 6.98
N MET A 46 -0.15 9.32 6.88
CA MET A 46 0.87 10.35 7.06
C MET A 46 0.47 11.33 8.17
N CYS A 47 1.43 11.68 9.03
CA CYS A 47 1.25 12.59 10.14
C CYS A 47 0.96 14.01 9.63
N PRO A 48 -0.14 14.67 10.07
CA PRO A 48 -0.47 16.02 9.61
C PRO A 48 0.56 17.08 10.05
N VAL A 49 1.34 16.81 11.10
CA VAL A 49 2.30 17.78 11.66
C VAL A 49 3.60 17.82 10.85
N MET A 50 4.16 16.64 10.56
CA MET A 50 5.52 16.50 9.97
C MET A 50 5.53 15.78 8.62
N ASN A 51 4.38 15.34 8.10
CA ASN A 51 4.26 14.55 6.87
C ASN A 51 5.09 13.26 6.87
N GLU A 52 5.35 12.72 8.06
CA GLU A 52 6.03 11.44 8.26
C GLU A 52 5.03 10.28 8.37
N PRO A 53 5.44 9.05 8.07
CA PRO A 53 4.60 7.88 8.27
C PRO A 53 4.14 7.76 9.73
N VAL A 54 2.85 7.51 9.90
CA VAL A 54 2.26 7.27 11.23
C VAL A 54 2.84 6.01 11.86
N LYS A 55 2.98 6.01 13.19
CA LYS A 55 3.48 4.86 13.94
C LYS A 55 2.46 4.43 14.98
N ALA A 56 2.20 3.13 15.10
CA ALA A 56 1.33 2.58 16.14
C ALA A 56 1.73 2.99 17.55
N SER A 57 3.04 3.13 17.79
CA SER A 57 3.59 3.55 19.07
C SER A 57 3.26 4.99 19.48
N ALA A 58 2.84 5.84 18.54
CA ALA A 58 2.51 7.25 18.83
C ALA A 58 1.09 7.45 19.35
N GLY A 59 0.20 6.47 19.17
CA GLY A 59 -1.21 6.57 19.48
C GLY A 59 -2.05 7.25 18.38
N VAL A 60 -3.37 7.09 18.48
CA VAL A 60 -4.37 7.72 17.62
C VAL A 60 -5.26 8.65 18.45
N VAL A 61 -5.75 9.72 17.86
CA VAL A 61 -6.72 10.65 18.47
C VAL A 61 -7.99 10.65 17.64
N GLU A 62 -9.14 10.46 18.28
CA GLU A 62 -10.44 10.59 17.61
C GLU A 62 -10.82 12.07 17.48
N TYR A 63 -11.13 12.50 16.26
CA TYR A 63 -11.65 13.82 15.95
C TYR A 63 -12.79 13.69 14.93
N LYS A 64 -13.97 14.21 15.27
CA LYS A 64 -15.21 14.09 14.46
C LYS A 64 -15.61 12.67 14.03
N GLY A 65 -15.23 11.66 14.82
CA GLY A 65 -15.50 10.24 14.53
C GLY A 65 -14.45 9.58 13.63
N GLU A 66 -13.37 10.30 13.30
CA GLU A 66 -12.21 9.76 12.59
C GLU A 66 -11.04 9.59 13.53
N ALA A 67 -10.36 8.44 13.44
CA ALA A 67 -9.13 8.20 14.18
C ALA A 67 -7.92 8.75 13.42
N ILE A 68 -7.24 9.75 13.97
CA ILE A 68 -6.06 10.37 13.37
C ILE A 68 -4.80 9.83 14.05
N GLY A 69 -3.94 9.19 13.26
CA GLY A 69 -2.65 8.65 13.65
C GLY A 69 -1.53 9.67 13.51
N PHE A 70 -0.48 9.48 14.32
CA PHE A 70 0.66 10.39 14.38
C PHE A 70 1.99 9.64 14.27
N CYS A 71 3.06 10.35 13.92
CA CYS A 71 4.41 9.78 13.91
C CYS A 71 5.04 9.71 15.31
N CYS A 72 4.62 10.59 16.24
CA CYS A 72 5.17 10.73 17.60
C CYS A 72 4.09 11.20 18.59
N PRO A 73 4.20 10.88 19.90
CA PRO A 73 3.24 11.33 20.92
C PRO A 73 3.20 12.86 21.09
N GLY A 74 4.29 13.55 20.74
CA GLY A 74 4.32 15.02 20.69
C GLY A 74 3.40 15.60 19.61
N CYS A 75 3.22 14.89 18.49
CA CYS A 75 2.33 15.33 17.41
C CYS A 75 0.86 15.24 17.81
N ALA A 76 0.46 14.24 18.60
CA ALA A 76 -0.89 14.14 19.15
C ALA A 76 -1.24 15.37 20.03
N LYS A 77 -0.31 15.81 20.89
CA LYS A 77 -0.51 17.03 21.70
C LYS A 77 -0.59 18.29 20.84
N LYS A 78 0.24 18.39 19.80
CA LYS A 78 0.21 19.52 18.86
C LYS A 78 -1.13 19.56 18.12
N PHE A 79 -1.60 18.41 17.64
CA PHE A 79 -2.89 18.28 16.99
C PHE A 79 -4.03 18.70 17.91
N ALA A 80 -4.05 18.27 19.18
CA ALA A 80 -5.05 18.72 20.15
C ALA A 80 -5.09 20.25 20.30
N GLY A 81 -3.93 20.91 20.26
CA GLY A 81 -3.80 22.37 20.33
C GLY A 81 -3.96 23.12 19.00
N TRP A 82 -4.23 22.44 17.88
CA TRP A 82 -4.55 23.13 16.63
C TRP A 82 -5.95 23.74 16.67
N SER A 83 -6.12 24.87 15.98
CA SER A 83 -7.44 25.43 15.70
C SER A 83 -8.29 24.41 14.93
N ASP A 84 -9.59 24.40 15.20
CA ASP A 84 -10.53 23.47 14.57
C ASP A 84 -10.52 23.62 13.04
N GLU A 85 -10.31 24.82 12.50
CA GLU A 85 -10.18 25.04 11.05
C GLU A 85 -9.03 24.22 10.42
N LYS A 86 -7.89 24.10 11.10
CA LYS A 86 -6.75 23.32 10.59
C LYS A 86 -7.02 21.83 10.64
N LYS A 87 -7.71 21.38 11.69
CA LYS A 87 -8.09 19.96 11.84
C LYS A 87 -9.13 19.59 10.77
N ASP A 88 -10.15 20.42 10.58
CA ASP A 88 -11.18 20.23 9.56
C ASP A 88 -10.63 20.21 8.14
N ALA A 89 -9.76 21.17 7.79
CA ALA A 89 -9.13 21.20 6.46
C ALA A 89 -8.22 19.99 6.18
N TYR A 90 -7.83 19.25 7.23
CA TYR A 90 -7.10 18.00 7.10
C TYR A 90 -8.07 16.82 6.95
N LEU A 91 -9.11 16.73 7.78
CA LEU A 91 -10.17 15.71 7.64
C LEU A 91 -10.81 15.76 6.25
N GLU A 92 -11.11 16.94 5.74
CA GLU A 92 -11.68 17.10 4.39
C GLU A 92 -10.77 16.50 3.30
N LYS A 93 -9.45 16.66 3.43
CA LYS A 93 -8.49 16.04 2.49
C LYS A 93 -8.44 14.53 2.64
N LEU A 94 -8.57 14.01 3.86
CA LEU A 94 -8.62 12.58 4.11
C LEU A 94 -9.88 11.97 3.49
N HIS A 95 -11.05 12.56 3.73
CA HIS A 95 -12.30 12.14 3.13
C HIS A 95 -12.31 12.23 1.60
N ALA A 96 -11.67 13.25 1.02
CA ALA A 96 -11.52 13.35 -0.44
C ALA A 96 -10.67 12.21 -1.04
N GLY A 97 -9.73 11.64 -0.28
CA GLY A 97 -8.87 10.54 -0.72
C GLY A 97 -9.42 9.14 -0.42
N GLN A 98 -10.48 9.03 0.39
CA GLN A 98 -11.05 7.76 0.85
C GLN A 98 -12.37 7.38 0.14
N ALA A 99 -12.84 8.22 -0.78
CA ALA A 99 -13.94 7.87 -1.69
C ALA A 99 -13.42 6.95 -2.81
N THR A 100 -13.21 5.68 -2.47
CA THR A 100 -13.00 4.57 -3.43
C THR A 100 -14.21 3.66 -3.43
#